data_AF-A0A538T3S0-F1
#
_entry.id   AF-A0A538T3S0-F1
#
_cell.length_a   1.000
_cell.length_b   1.000
_cell.length_c   1.000
_cell.angle_alpha   90.00
_cell.angle_beta   90.00
_cell.angle_gamma   90.00
#
_symmetry.space_group_name_H-M   'P 1'
#
loop_
_entity.id
_entity.type
_entity.pdbx_description
1 polymer ?
#
loop_
_entity_poly.entity_id
_entity_poly.type
_entity_poly.pdbx_seq_one_letter_code
_entity_poly.pdbx_strand_id
1 'polypeptide(L)'
;MPSAAEPTPSASTRIHLFRPQNQLGDLLLNVPAIRSIRERFRDAHIVLIVGRQNADAVLGQPWADEIRVVDTRNFFGVARAGLRGWPGPRPDLAVYFTTVSYSRSAAMLVRWSGAGDRVGFDPAWYRERDRAGLTRAVPYPGGGARAAGGAGGAPPPHQSEVSLALAHAVGAGVRPDPPYYIPDPTLLARAPEAAVYLHPGAGKHHNRWPAARFAAVARELVGRGHSVWWVEGPQDRGTVEAVTSALRMTLPVVRSESIPMLAARFARAALYVGNDTGPVHLAGATGCPSVGIYGWTDPDEWRPVGRCVRSVRAADGTLESLEPRDVLDAALALLEEDRCAVG
;
A
#
# COMPACT_ATOMS: atom_id res chain seq x y z
N MET A 1 -17.99 16.24 -38.48
CA MET A 1 -17.80 15.22 -37.43
C MET A 1 -17.78 15.94 -36.08
N PRO A 2 -18.88 16.00 -35.33
CA PRO A 2 -18.87 16.64 -34.03
C PRO A 2 -18.10 15.74 -33.05
N SER A 3 -17.06 16.33 -32.45
CA SER A 3 -16.26 15.75 -31.37
C SER A 3 -17.18 15.34 -30.23
N ALA A 4 -17.12 14.07 -29.82
CA ALA A 4 -17.81 13.60 -28.62
C ALA A 4 -17.27 14.38 -27.41
N ALA A 5 -18.08 15.26 -26.85
CA ALA A 5 -17.76 15.94 -25.60
C ALA A 5 -17.66 14.88 -24.50
N GLU A 6 -16.51 14.81 -23.84
CA GLU A 6 -16.39 14.06 -22.59
C GLU A 6 -17.43 14.58 -21.59
N PRO A 7 -18.16 13.70 -20.87
CA PRO A 7 -19.15 14.15 -19.92
C PRO A 7 -18.48 14.96 -18.80
N THR A 8 -18.83 16.24 -18.72
CA THR A 8 -18.50 17.09 -17.57
C THR A 8 -19.26 16.56 -16.36
N PRO A 9 -18.60 16.12 -15.27
CA PRO A 9 -19.30 15.57 -14.12
C PRO A 9 -20.20 16.64 -13.49
N SER A 10 -21.49 16.33 -13.35
CA SER A 10 -22.48 17.17 -12.68
C SER A 10 -22.29 17.12 -11.15
N ALA A 11 -22.80 18.14 -10.47
CA ALA A 11 -22.62 18.43 -9.03
C ALA A 11 -23.19 17.40 -8.03
N SER A 12 -23.35 16.13 -8.39
CA SER A 12 -23.55 15.05 -7.41
C SER A 12 -23.01 13.69 -7.84
N THR A 13 -21.95 13.65 -8.65
CA THR A 13 -21.33 12.36 -9.04
C THR A 13 -20.88 11.62 -7.78
N ARG A 14 -21.36 10.40 -7.56
CA ARG A 14 -20.98 9.57 -6.40
C ARG A 14 -20.22 8.34 -6.87
N ILE A 15 -19.02 8.16 -6.32
CA ILE A 15 -18.10 7.10 -6.72
C ILE A 15 -17.82 6.18 -5.54
N HIS A 16 -17.97 4.88 -5.72
CA HIS A 16 -17.59 3.88 -4.73
C HIS A 16 -16.31 3.16 -5.17
N LEU A 17 -15.26 3.25 -4.36
CA LEU A 17 -13.98 2.57 -4.61
C LEU A 17 -13.89 1.35 -3.69
N PHE A 18 -13.82 0.15 -4.25
CA PHE A 18 -13.81 -1.10 -3.49
C PHE A 18 -12.41 -1.67 -3.38
N ARG A 19 -11.85 -1.66 -2.17
CA ARG A 19 -10.58 -2.32 -1.83
C ARG A 19 -10.63 -3.04 -0.47
N PRO A 20 -11.53 -4.02 -0.26
CA PRO A 20 -11.82 -4.57 1.06
C PRO A 20 -10.83 -5.61 1.59
N GLN A 21 -9.83 -6.04 0.81
CA GLN A 21 -8.83 -7.01 1.26
C GLN A 21 -7.90 -6.37 2.31
N ASN A 22 -7.44 -7.17 3.28
CA ASN A 22 -6.81 -6.67 4.51
C ASN A 22 -5.28 -6.55 4.47
N GLN A 23 -4.64 -6.57 3.30
CA GLN A 23 -3.19 -6.27 3.21
C GLN A 23 -2.97 -4.76 3.16
N LEU A 24 -2.15 -4.23 4.07
CA LEU A 24 -1.81 -2.80 4.12
C LEU A 24 -0.97 -2.38 2.91
N GLY A 25 0.06 -3.16 2.56
CA GLY A 25 0.94 -2.87 1.42
C GLY A 25 0.16 -2.76 0.12
N ASP A 26 -0.65 -3.76 -0.21
CA ASP A 26 -1.53 -3.71 -1.38
C ASP A 26 -2.46 -2.48 -1.36
N LEU A 27 -3.10 -2.15 -0.24
CA LEU A 27 -3.96 -0.96 -0.17
C LEU A 27 -3.17 0.29 -0.57
N LEU A 28 -1.97 0.47 -0.02
CA LEU A 28 -1.13 1.63 -0.29
C LEU A 28 -0.65 1.68 -1.75
N LEU A 29 -0.42 0.52 -2.39
CA LEU A 29 -0.12 0.44 -3.82
C LEU A 29 -1.30 0.88 -4.71
N ASN A 30 -2.53 0.84 -4.20
CA ASN A 30 -3.71 1.34 -4.91
C ASN A 30 -3.89 2.86 -4.76
N VAL A 31 -3.22 3.51 -3.81
CA VAL A 31 -3.43 4.94 -3.51
C VAL A 31 -3.11 5.87 -4.68
N PRO A 32 -2.05 5.67 -5.50
CA PRO A 32 -1.84 6.50 -6.69
C PRO A 32 -3.02 6.48 -7.67
N ALA A 33 -3.66 5.32 -7.85
CA ALA A 33 -4.86 5.18 -8.68
C ALA A 33 -6.08 5.85 -8.04
N ILE A 34 -6.27 5.69 -6.72
CA ILE A 34 -7.35 6.37 -5.98
C ILE A 34 -7.20 7.89 -6.06
N ARG A 35 -5.99 8.41 -5.89
CA ARG A 35 -5.70 9.85 -5.99
C ARG A 35 -5.89 10.37 -7.43
N SER A 36 -5.48 9.60 -8.44
CA SER A 36 -5.78 9.94 -9.84
C SER A 36 -7.29 10.10 -10.08
N ILE A 37 -8.11 9.18 -9.55
CA ILE A 37 -9.57 9.26 -9.62
C ILE A 37 -10.09 10.52 -8.91
N ARG A 38 -9.61 10.83 -7.69
CA ARG A 38 -9.97 12.09 -7.00
C ARG A 38 -9.62 13.32 -7.85
N GLU A 39 -8.43 13.36 -8.45
CA GLU A 39 -7.99 14.52 -9.23
C GLU A 39 -8.80 14.73 -10.52
N ARG A 40 -9.28 13.63 -11.14
CA ARG A 40 -10.18 13.65 -12.30
C ARG A 40 -11.62 14.01 -11.93
N PHE A 41 -12.08 13.57 -10.76
CA PHE A 41 -13.44 13.73 -10.25
C PHE A 41 -13.44 14.57 -8.96
N ARG A 42 -12.92 15.80 -9.04
CA ARG A 42 -12.67 16.65 -7.86
C ARG A 42 -13.92 16.91 -7.03
N ASP A 43 -15.04 17.15 -7.70
CA ASP A 43 -16.34 17.47 -7.08
C ASP A 43 -17.20 16.22 -6.77
N ALA A 44 -16.70 15.02 -7.08
CA ALA A 44 -17.44 13.80 -6.80
C ALA A 44 -17.38 13.44 -5.31
N HIS A 45 -18.46 12.88 -4.79
CA HIS A 45 -18.47 12.28 -3.48
C HIS A 45 -17.91 10.85 -3.54
N ILE A 46 -16.68 10.66 -3.08
CA ILE A 46 -15.94 9.40 -3.14
C ILE A 46 -16.05 8.67 -1.80
N VAL A 47 -16.69 7.50 -1.85
CA VAL A 47 -16.75 6.55 -0.74
C VAL A 47 -15.69 5.48 -0.97
N LEU A 48 -14.73 5.33 -0.06
CA LEU A 48 -13.77 4.24 -0.09
C LEU A 48 -14.25 3.09 0.82
N ILE A 49 -14.40 1.91 0.24
CA ILE A 49 -14.82 0.69 0.92
C ILE A 49 -13.57 -0.16 1.22
N VAL A 50 -13.22 -0.31 2.50
CA VAL A 50 -12.03 -1.03 2.96
C VAL A 50 -12.36 -2.12 3.97
N GLY A 51 -11.43 -3.06 4.13
CA GLY A 51 -11.48 -4.06 5.19
C GLY A 51 -11.11 -3.46 6.54
N ARG A 52 -11.62 -4.06 7.63
CA ARG A 52 -11.40 -3.59 9.02
C ARG A 52 -9.93 -3.37 9.37
N GLN A 53 -9.00 -4.20 8.89
CA GLN A 53 -7.58 -4.08 9.24
C GLN A 53 -6.90 -2.87 8.58
N ASN A 54 -7.51 -2.34 7.52
CA ASN A 54 -6.98 -1.23 6.73
C ASN A 54 -7.73 0.09 6.98
N ALA A 55 -8.75 0.09 7.85
CA ALA A 55 -9.59 1.27 8.11
C ALA A 55 -8.74 2.47 8.57
N ASP A 56 -7.88 2.25 9.56
CA ASP A 56 -7.01 3.29 10.14
C ASP A 56 -6.02 3.86 9.12
N ALA A 57 -5.65 3.08 8.10
CA ALA A 57 -4.69 3.49 7.07
C ALA A 57 -5.28 4.46 6.02
N VAL A 58 -6.57 4.77 6.10
CA VAL A 58 -7.23 5.68 5.14
C VAL A 58 -8.03 6.78 5.84
N LEU A 59 -7.98 6.85 7.18
CA LEU A 59 -8.64 7.89 7.95
C LEU A 59 -8.03 9.26 7.65
N GLY A 60 -8.91 10.27 7.50
CA GLY A 60 -8.53 11.66 7.31
C GLY A 60 -7.84 11.97 5.98
N GLN A 61 -7.77 11.00 5.05
CA GLN A 61 -7.11 11.21 3.76
C GLN A 61 -8.00 12.04 2.82
N PRO A 62 -7.47 13.10 2.18
CA PRO A 62 -8.28 14.05 1.40
C PRO A 62 -8.82 13.48 0.09
N TRP A 63 -8.38 12.29 -0.29
CA TRP A 63 -8.79 11.65 -1.53
C TRP A 63 -10.07 10.81 -1.40
N ALA A 64 -10.64 10.67 -0.19
CA ALA A 64 -11.95 10.05 0.04
C ALA A 64 -12.79 10.89 1.01
N ASP A 65 -14.08 11.05 0.72
CA ASP A 65 -15.02 11.82 1.57
C ASP A 65 -15.62 10.96 2.68
N GLU A 66 -15.80 9.66 2.42
CA GLU A 66 -16.41 8.73 3.36
C GLU A 66 -15.64 7.40 3.34
N ILE A 67 -15.34 6.85 4.51
CA ILE A 67 -14.74 5.53 4.66
C ILE A 67 -15.79 4.53 5.13
N ARG A 68 -15.99 3.45 4.38
CA ARG A 68 -16.88 2.34 4.77
C ARG A 68 -16.08 1.10 5.07
N VAL A 69 -16.18 0.65 6.32
CA VAL A 69 -15.52 -0.56 6.78
C VAL A 69 -16.44 -1.76 6.59
N VAL A 70 -15.96 -2.75 5.84
CA VAL A 70 -16.66 -4.02 5.62
C VAL A 70 -15.85 -5.19 6.17
N ASP A 71 -16.56 -6.20 6.68
CA ASP A 71 -15.95 -7.47 7.02
C ASP A 71 -16.27 -8.49 5.94
N THR A 72 -15.30 -8.75 5.05
CA THR A 72 -15.45 -9.73 3.96
C THR A 72 -15.08 -11.15 4.36
N ARG A 73 -14.58 -11.38 5.59
CA ARG A 73 -14.29 -12.73 6.11
C ARG A 73 -15.57 -13.41 6.60
N ASN A 74 -16.57 -12.63 7.00
CA ASN A 74 -17.86 -13.12 7.42
C ASN A 74 -18.92 -12.93 6.32
N PHE A 75 -19.44 -14.04 5.77
CA PHE A 75 -20.52 -13.99 4.77
C PHE A 75 -21.75 -13.24 5.28
N PHE A 76 -22.09 -13.35 6.58
CA PHE A 76 -23.16 -12.56 7.19
C PHE A 76 -22.82 -11.08 7.24
N GLY A 77 -21.54 -10.71 7.39
CA GLY A 77 -21.08 -9.33 7.31
C GLY A 77 -21.27 -8.74 5.91
N VAL A 78 -20.94 -9.53 4.89
CA VAL A 78 -21.12 -9.20 3.46
C VAL A 78 -22.60 -9.09 3.09
N ALA A 79 -23.40 -10.08 3.50
CA ALA A 79 -24.84 -10.10 3.30
C ALA A 79 -25.52 -8.96 4.06
N ARG A 80 -25.11 -8.64 5.29
CA ARG A 80 -25.64 -7.50 6.06
C ARG A 80 -25.29 -6.17 5.40
N ALA A 81 -24.07 -6.00 4.90
CA ALA A 81 -23.64 -4.79 4.20
C ALA A 81 -24.34 -4.60 2.85
N GLY A 82 -24.58 -5.70 2.11
CA GLY A 82 -25.27 -5.67 0.82
C GLY A 82 -26.80 -5.62 0.90
N LEU A 83 -27.42 -6.45 1.74
CA LEU A 83 -28.88 -6.63 1.83
C LEU A 83 -29.60 -5.52 2.58
N ARG A 84 -28.92 -4.80 3.49
CA ARG A 84 -29.50 -3.61 4.15
C ARG A 84 -29.52 -2.38 3.23
N GLY A 85 -28.98 -2.52 2.02
CA GLY A 85 -28.72 -1.40 1.13
C GLY A 85 -27.50 -0.62 1.57
N TRP A 86 -26.82 -0.03 0.60
CA TRP A 86 -25.77 0.95 0.88
C TRP A 86 -26.44 2.20 1.46
N PRO A 87 -26.00 2.73 2.61
CA PRO A 87 -26.55 3.98 3.11
C PRO A 87 -26.28 5.10 2.10
N GLY A 88 -27.27 5.98 1.92
CA GLY A 88 -27.17 7.11 0.99
C GLY A 88 -27.53 6.79 -0.46
N PRO A 89 -27.35 7.76 -1.38
CA PRO A 89 -27.67 7.61 -2.79
C PRO A 89 -26.86 6.50 -3.46
N ARG A 90 -27.46 5.88 -4.48
CA ARG A 90 -26.78 4.90 -5.35
C ARG A 90 -25.59 5.59 -6.06
N PRO A 91 -24.39 4.98 -6.07
CA PRO A 91 -23.26 5.53 -6.82
C PRO A 91 -23.50 5.47 -8.33
N ASP A 92 -22.94 6.44 -9.04
CA ASP A 92 -22.91 6.45 -10.51
C ASP A 92 -21.86 5.45 -11.02
N LEU A 93 -20.71 5.41 -10.34
CA LEU A 93 -19.55 4.60 -10.66
C LEU A 93 -19.10 3.77 -9.46
N ALA A 94 -18.83 2.48 -9.67
CA ALA A 94 -18.08 1.65 -8.76
C ALA A 94 -16.81 1.12 -9.42
N VAL A 95 -15.66 1.31 -8.76
CA VAL A 95 -14.37 0.77 -9.21
C VAL A 95 -13.95 -0.33 -8.25
N TYR A 96 -13.71 -1.54 -8.77
CA TYR A 96 -13.31 -2.70 -8.00
C TYR A 96 -11.82 -2.98 -8.18
N PHE A 97 -11.04 -2.65 -7.16
CA PHE A 97 -9.61 -2.90 -7.13
C PHE A 97 -9.31 -4.35 -6.72
N THR A 98 -8.72 -5.10 -7.64
CA THR A 98 -8.17 -6.44 -7.40
C THR A 98 -6.69 -6.46 -7.80
N THR A 99 -5.82 -6.93 -6.91
CA THR A 99 -4.38 -7.10 -7.19
C THR A 99 -4.16 -8.55 -7.63
N VAL A 100 -3.63 -9.37 -6.72
CA VAL A 100 -3.26 -10.78 -6.95
C VAL A 100 -4.39 -11.76 -6.74
N SER A 101 -5.61 -11.34 -6.41
CA SER A 101 -6.73 -12.28 -6.27
C SER A 101 -8.07 -11.61 -6.47
N TYR A 102 -9.02 -12.39 -6.99
CA TYR A 102 -10.40 -11.98 -7.14
C TYR A 102 -11.23 -12.47 -5.95
N SER A 103 -11.68 -11.55 -5.10
CA SER A 103 -12.53 -11.90 -3.94
C SER A 103 -13.99 -12.04 -4.37
N ARG A 104 -14.54 -13.24 -4.22
CA ARG A 104 -15.93 -13.56 -4.58
C ARG A 104 -16.94 -12.78 -3.74
N SER A 105 -16.66 -12.59 -2.46
CA SER A 105 -17.54 -11.87 -1.53
C SER A 105 -17.47 -10.35 -1.73
N ALA A 106 -16.28 -9.80 -1.98
CA ALA A 106 -16.12 -8.39 -2.33
C ALA A 106 -16.79 -8.06 -3.67
N ALA A 107 -16.68 -8.96 -4.66
CA ALA A 107 -17.38 -8.82 -5.92
C ALA A 107 -18.91 -8.70 -5.74
N MET A 108 -19.51 -9.52 -4.86
CA MET A 108 -20.95 -9.40 -4.56
C MET A 108 -21.30 -8.02 -3.97
N LEU A 109 -20.44 -7.44 -3.12
CA LEU A 109 -20.63 -6.08 -2.60
C LEU A 109 -20.64 -5.03 -3.73
N VAL A 110 -19.76 -5.17 -4.72
CA VAL A 110 -19.74 -4.30 -5.91
C VAL A 110 -21.04 -4.44 -6.69
N ARG A 111 -21.53 -5.66 -6.91
CA ARG A 111 -22.82 -5.89 -7.58
C ARG A 111 -23.99 -5.25 -6.83
N TRP A 112 -24.01 -5.42 -5.51
CA TRP A 112 -25.07 -4.89 -4.64
C TRP A 112 -24.95 -3.39 -4.35
N SER A 113 -23.84 -2.74 -4.75
CA SER A 113 -23.75 -1.27 -4.79
C SER A 113 -24.83 -0.66 -5.67
N GLY A 114 -25.32 -1.45 -6.63
CA GLY A 114 -26.24 -1.00 -7.63
C GLY A 114 -25.57 -0.13 -8.69
N ALA A 115 -24.31 0.33 -8.58
CA ALA A 115 -23.74 1.35 -9.48
C ALA A 115 -24.07 1.11 -10.96
N GLY A 116 -24.51 2.14 -11.69
CA GLY A 116 -24.86 2.00 -13.11
C GLY A 116 -23.67 1.54 -13.94
N ASP A 117 -22.49 2.10 -13.63
CA ASP A 117 -21.21 1.70 -14.17
C ASP A 117 -20.34 0.99 -13.09
N ARG A 118 -19.90 -0.23 -13.37
CA ARG A 118 -19.07 -1.08 -12.51
C ARG A 118 -17.84 -1.53 -13.28
N VAL A 119 -16.69 -1.06 -12.84
CA VAL A 119 -15.40 -1.19 -13.54
C VAL A 119 -14.46 -2.02 -12.67
N GLY A 120 -13.77 -2.98 -13.28
CA GLY A 120 -12.83 -3.84 -12.57
C GLY A 120 -12.09 -4.72 -13.55
N PHE A 121 -11.09 -5.46 -13.08
CA PHE A 121 -10.38 -6.40 -13.93
C PHE A 121 -11.26 -7.57 -14.35
N ASP A 122 -11.03 -8.06 -15.57
CA ASP A 122 -11.71 -9.26 -16.09
C ASP A 122 -11.48 -10.46 -15.16
N PRO A 123 -12.55 -10.99 -14.53
CA PRO A 123 -12.48 -12.14 -13.64
C PRO A 123 -11.89 -13.40 -14.30
N ALA A 124 -11.99 -13.52 -15.63
CA ALA A 124 -11.44 -14.65 -16.38
C ALA A 124 -9.92 -14.75 -16.22
N TRP A 125 -9.20 -13.64 -16.05
CA TRP A 125 -7.77 -13.63 -15.77
C TRP A 125 -7.43 -14.42 -14.48
N TYR A 126 -8.30 -14.30 -13.48
CA TYR A 126 -8.21 -14.99 -12.19
C TYR A 126 -8.79 -16.40 -12.21
N ARG A 127 -9.27 -16.90 -13.37
CA ARG A 127 -10.05 -18.14 -13.51
C ARG A 127 -11.34 -18.13 -12.66
N GLU A 128 -11.93 -16.95 -12.52
CA GLU A 128 -13.17 -16.75 -11.79
C GLU A 128 -14.29 -16.29 -12.72
N ARG A 129 -15.54 -16.45 -12.26
CA ARG A 129 -16.71 -15.89 -12.93
C ARG A 129 -16.99 -14.49 -12.44
N ASP A 130 -17.56 -13.65 -13.30
CA ASP A 130 -18.00 -12.33 -12.90
C ASP A 130 -19.15 -12.40 -11.88
N ARG A 131 -18.81 -12.07 -10.64
CA ARG A 131 -19.75 -11.89 -9.52
C ARG A 131 -19.97 -10.43 -9.16
N ALA A 132 -19.17 -9.52 -9.71
CA ALA A 132 -19.32 -8.09 -9.54
C ALA A 132 -20.37 -7.52 -10.50
N GLY A 133 -20.70 -8.26 -11.55
CA GLY A 133 -21.56 -7.81 -12.62
C GLY A 133 -20.92 -6.61 -13.31
N LEU A 134 -19.64 -6.67 -13.63
CA LEU A 134 -18.93 -5.57 -14.26
C LEU A 134 -19.66 -5.15 -15.54
N THR A 135 -19.89 -3.85 -15.71
CA THR A 135 -20.35 -3.28 -16.97
C THR A 135 -19.18 -2.98 -17.89
N ARG A 136 -17.98 -2.80 -17.32
CA ARG A 136 -16.73 -2.61 -18.05
C ARG A 136 -15.64 -3.48 -17.42
N ALA A 137 -15.32 -4.58 -18.09
CA ALA A 137 -14.20 -5.44 -17.73
C ALA A 137 -12.92 -4.87 -18.35
N VAL A 138 -11.91 -4.64 -17.51
CA VAL A 138 -10.59 -4.15 -17.90
C VAL A 138 -9.66 -5.34 -18.02
N PRO A 139 -8.93 -5.52 -19.13
CA PRO A 139 -7.89 -6.55 -19.21
C PRO A 139 -6.83 -6.35 -18.12
N TYR A 140 -6.39 -7.43 -17.48
CA TYR A 140 -5.30 -7.33 -16.51
C TYR A 140 -3.98 -6.97 -17.24
N PRO A 141 -3.23 -5.94 -16.79
CA PRO A 141 -1.98 -5.54 -17.42
C PRO A 141 -0.94 -6.68 -17.44
N GLY A 142 -0.22 -6.83 -18.56
CA GLY A 142 0.73 -7.93 -18.77
C GLY A 142 0.16 -9.16 -19.48
N GLY A 143 -1.18 -9.26 -19.63
CA GLY A 143 -1.83 -10.29 -20.45
C GLY A 143 -1.75 -11.73 -19.91
N GLY A 144 -2.33 -12.67 -20.68
CA GLY A 144 -2.37 -14.11 -20.38
C GLY A 144 -3.32 -14.49 -19.23
N ALA A 145 -3.89 -15.71 -19.23
CA ALA A 145 -4.57 -16.21 -18.03
C ALA A 145 -3.52 -16.46 -16.94
N ARG A 146 -3.82 -16.17 -15.67
CA ARG A 146 -2.84 -16.40 -14.60
C ARG A 146 -2.35 -17.85 -14.63
N ALA A 147 -1.04 -18.02 -14.86
CA ALA A 147 -0.42 -19.34 -14.89
C ALA A 147 -0.54 -20.00 -13.52
N ALA A 148 -0.93 -21.28 -13.49
CA ALA A 148 -0.82 -22.09 -12.29
C ALA A 148 0.68 -22.40 -12.11
N GLY A 149 1.38 -21.61 -11.30
CA GLY A 149 2.80 -21.87 -10.99
C GLY A 149 3.85 -20.93 -11.60
N GLY A 150 3.49 -19.73 -12.06
CA GLY A 150 4.44 -18.60 -12.14
C GLY A 150 5.65 -18.69 -13.08
N ALA A 151 5.72 -19.65 -13.99
CA ALA A 151 6.83 -19.75 -14.95
C ALA A 151 6.30 -19.71 -16.40
N GLY A 152 6.52 -18.59 -17.09
CA GLY A 152 6.22 -18.41 -18.51
C GLY A 152 5.34 -17.20 -18.80
N GLY A 153 5.93 -16.01 -18.81
CA GLY A 153 5.28 -14.75 -19.18
C GLY A 153 6.27 -13.58 -19.08
N ALA A 154 5.93 -12.44 -19.70
CA ALA A 154 6.61 -11.18 -19.42
C ALA A 154 6.60 -10.93 -17.89
N PRO A 155 7.64 -10.27 -17.33
CA PRO A 155 7.67 -9.97 -15.90
C PRO A 155 6.40 -9.24 -15.48
N PRO A 156 5.81 -9.58 -14.33
CA PRO A 156 4.57 -8.97 -13.89
C PRO A 156 4.77 -7.46 -13.73
N PRO A 157 3.79 -6.63 -14.17
CA PRO A 157 3.87 -5.20 -13.94
C PRO A 157 3.82 -4.89 -12.45
N HIS A 158 4.44 -3.77 -12.07
CA HIS A 158 4.36 -3.26 -10.71
C HIS A 158 2.89 -3.08 -10.27
N GLN A 159 2.54 -3.52 -9.06
CA GLN A 159 1.14 -3.58 -8.61
C GLN A 159 0.45 -2.20 -8.53
N SER A 160 1.23 -1.11 -8.41
CA SER A 160 0.68 0.24 -8.53
C SER A 160 0.31 0.61 -9.97
N GLU A 161 1.09 0.16 -10.96
CA GLU A 161 0.77 0.34 -12.39
C GLU A 161 -0.46 -0.48 -12.78
N VAL A 162 -0.59 -1.70 -12.21
CA VAL A 162 -1.82 -2.48 -12.30
C VAL A 162 -3.00 -1.63 -11.82
N SER A 163 -2.93 -1.10 -10.60
CA SER A 163 -4.01 -0.29 -10.04
C SER A 163 -4.33 0.95 -10.88
N LEU A 164 -3.30 1.61 -11.45
CA LEU A 164 -3.45 2.76 -12.34
C LEU A 164 -4.23 2.39 -13.62
N ALA A 165 -4.10 1.18 -14.16
CA ALA A 165 -4.88 0.76 -15.33
C ALA A 165 -6.41 0.87 -15.10
N LEU A 166 -6.89 0.65 -13.88
CA LEU A 166 -8.30 0.87 -13.52
C LEU A 166 -8.65 2.36 -13.49
N ALA A 167 -7.75 3.22 -12.99
CA ALA A 167 -7.92 4.66 -13.04
C ALA A 167 -7.98 5.16 -14.49
N HIS A 168 -7.05 4.71 -15.35
CA HIS A 168 -7.06 4.99 -16.79
C HIS A 168 -8.38 4.55 -17.44
N ALA A 169 -8.89 3.36 -17.11
CA ALA A 169 -10.15 2.87 -17.64
C ALA A 169 -11.34 3.78 -17.30
N VAL A 170 -11.30 4.53 -16.20
CA VAL A 170 -12.35 5.50 -15.83
C VAL A 170 -12.04 6.93 -16.23
N GLY A 171 -11.04 7.15 -17.11
CA GLY A 171 -10.65 8.47 -17.59
C GLY A 171 -9.73 9.24 -16.64
N ALA A 172 -9.18 8.59 -15.62
CA ALA A 172 -8.24 9.14 -14.65
C ALA A 172 -6.81 8.65 -14.95
N GLY A 173 -6.19 9.22 -16.00
CA GLY A 173 -4.90 8.76 -16.52
C GLY A 173 -3.66 9.50 -16.02
N VAL A 174 -3.81 10.52 -15.16
CA VAL A 174 -2.68 11.30 -14.65
C VAL A 174 -2.24 10.68 -13.32
N ARG A 175 -0.98 10.23 -13.27
CA ARG A 175 -0.40 9.79 -12.00
C ARG A 175 -0.07 11.01 -11.14
N PRO A 176 -0.59 11.08 -9.91
CA PRO A 176 -0.27 12.18 -9.01
C PRO A 176 1.13 12.04 -8.42
N ASP A 177 1.76 13.15 -8.11
CA ASP A 177 3.06 13.15 -7.44
C ASP A 177 2.94 12.69 -5.97
N PRO A 178 3.94 11.96 -5.43
CA PRO A 178 4.04 11.67 -4.00
C PRO A 178 4.25 12.96 -3.18
N PRO A 179 3.86 13.00 -1.89
CA PRO A 179 3.48 11.86 -1.05
C PRO A 179 2.05 11.37 -1.27
N TYR A 180 1.85 10.05 -1.18
CA TYR A 180 0.55 9.39 -1.37
C TYR A 180 -0.27 9.28 -0.08
N TYR A 181 0.35 9.47 1.08
CA TYR A 181 -0.31 9.56 2.39
C TYR A 181 -0.03 10.92 3.01
N ILE A 182 -1.07 11.62 3.45
CA ILE A 182 -0.94 12.93 4.10
C ILE A 182 -1.25 12.75 5.60
N PRO A 183 -0.24 12.85 6.49
CA PRO A 183 -0.46 12.74 7.93
C PRO A 183 -1.30 13.89 8.48
N ASP A 184 -2.05 13.60 9.53
CA ASP A 184 -2.74 14.63 10.31
C ASP A 184 -1.70 15.60 10.93
N PRO A 185 -1.86 16.94 10.78
CA PRO A 185 -0.89 17.91 11.29
C PRO A 185 -0.66 17.84 12.81
N THR A 186 -1.68 17.47 13.59
CA THR A 186 -1.56 17.36 15.06
C THR A 186 -0.75 16.12 15.46
N LEU A 187 -0.84 15.03 14.70
CA LEU A 187 0.00 13.85 14.89
C LEU A 187 1.43 14.13 14.42
N LEU A 188 1.57 14.82 13.28
CA LEU A 188 2.86 15.22 12.71
C LEU A 188 3.67 16.05 13.72
N ALA A 189 3.04 17.03 14.38
CA ALA A 189 3.68 17.87 15.39
C ALA A 189 4.24 17.07 16.60
N ARG A 190 3.72 15.87 16.87
CA ARG A 190 4.13 15.01 17.99
C ARG A 190 5.21 13.98 17.63
N ALA A 191 5.42 13.73 16.33
CA ALA A 191 6.44 12.79 15.87
C ALA A 191 7.86 13.36 16.08
N PRO A 192 8.88 12.55 16.40
CA PRO A 192 10.26 13.03 16.45
C PRO A 192 10.76 13.38 15.05
N GLU A 193 11.68 14.34 14.97
CA GLU A 193 12.36 14.69 13.72
C GLU A 193 13.55 13.79 13.46
N ALA A 194 13.80 13.53 12.17
CA ALA A 194 15.04 12.97 11.65
C ALA A 194 15.48 11.65 12.30
N ALA A 195 14.52 10.88 12.84
CA ALA A 195 14.77 9.55 13.36
C ALA A 195 14.96 8.55 12.21
N VAL A 196 15.79 7.54 12.45
CA VAL A 196 15.95 6.39 11.55
C VAL A 196 15.18 5.20 12.13
N TYR A 197 14.20 4.71 11.40
CA TYR A 197 13.34 3.61 11.82
C TYR A 197 13.80 2.30 11.18
N LEU A 198 14.12 1.31 12.00
CA LEU A 198 14.45 -0.04 11.57
C LEU A 198 13.33 -1.01 11.96
N HIS A 199 12.78 -1.73 10.98
CA HIS A 199 11.68 -2.67 11.18
C HIS A 199 12.13 -4.10 10.86
N PRO A 200 12.58 -4.88 11.86
CA PRO A 200 13.06 -6.25 11.65
C PRO A 200 11.94 -7.28 11.48
N GLY A 201 10.69 -6.86 11.64
CA GLY A 201 9.53 -7.73 11.64
C GLY A 201 8.99 -8.07 10.26
N ALA A 202 8.26 -9.18 10.18
CA ALA A 202 7.41 -9.55 9.07
C ALA A 202 6.40 -10.62 9.52
N GLY A 203 5.17 -10.58 8.99
CA GLY A 203 4.14 -11.59 9.33
C GLY A 203 4.52 -13.01 8.90
N LYS A 204 5.34 -13.16 7.85
CA LYS A 204 5.90 -14.45 7.42
C LYS A 204 7.35 -14.56 7.86
N HIS A 205 7.72 -15.63 8.55
CA HIS A 205 9.09 -15.80 9.08
C HIS A 205 10.16 -15.80 7.98
N HIS A 206 9.90 -16.39 6.81
CA HIS A 206 10.84 -16.39 5.68
C HIS A 206 10.98 -15.02 4.99
N ASN A 207 10.19 -14.02 5.38
CA ASN A 207 10.36 -12.63 4.95
C ASN A 207 11.15 -11.79 5.98
N ARG A 208 11.72 -12.41 7.03
CA ARG A 208 12.50 -11.70 8.06
C ARG A 208 13.98 -11.82 7.76
N TRP A 209 14.64 -10.71 7.45
CA TRP A 209 16.08 -10.67 7.35
C TRP A 209 16.72 -10.94 8.74
N PRO A 210 17.87 -11.66 8.81
CA PRO A 210 18.40 -12.12 10.10
C PRO A 210 18.62 -11.00 11.13
N ALA A 211 18.22 -11.26 12.38
CA ALA A 211 18.28 -10.25 13.45
C ALA A 211 19.70 -9.70 13.69
N ALA A 212 20.73 -10.56 13.58
CA ALA A 212 22.13 -10.13 13.71
C ALA A 212 22.56 -9.14 12.61
N ARG A 213 21.96 -9.22 11.43
CA ARG A 213 22.25 -8.30 10.32
C ARG A 213 21.57 -6.95 10.50
N PHE A 214 20.31 -6.93 10.94
CA PHE A 214 19.66 -5.69 11.39
C PHE A 214 20.45 -5.02 12.53
N ALA A 215 20.94 -5.80 13.49
CA ALA A 215 21.78 -5.29 14.58
C ALA A 215 23.11 -4.68 14.07
N ALA A 216 23.72 -5.26 13.02
CA ALA A 216 24.91 -4.68 12.41
C ALA A 216 24.62 -3.31 11.77
N VAL A 217 23.53 -3.19 11.01
CA VAL A 217 23.08 -1.90 10.43
C VAL A 217 22.79 -0.87 11.51
N ALA A 218 22.05 -1.26 12.55
CA ALA A 218 21.73 -0.37 13.67
C ALA A 218 22.99 0.14 14.39
N ARG A 219 23.97 -0.74 14.63
CA ARG A 219 25.24 -0.36 15.28
C ARG A 219 25.98 0.71 14.49
N GLU A 220 26.07 0.54 13.17
CA GLU A 220 26.75 1.50 12.31
C GLU A 220 26.04 2.86 12.28
N LEU A 221 24.71 2.86 12.10
CA LEU A 221 23.92 4.09 12.08
C LEU A 221 24.01 4.84 13.42
N VAL A 222 23.98 4.13 14.55
CA VAL A 222 24.21 4.74 15.87
C VAL A 222 25.63 5.28 15.99
N GLY A 223 26.64 4.53 15.53
CA GLY A 223 28.05 4.97 15.54
C GLY A 223 28.29 6.25 14.73
N ARG A 224 27.47 6.50 13.70
CA ARG A 224 27.45 7.73 12.90
C ARG A 224 26.62 8.86 13.50
N GLY A 225 26.00 8.65 14.67
CA GLY A 225 25.25 9.66 15.39
C GLY A 225 23.77 9.77 15.04
N HIS A 226 23.21 8.83 14.27
CA HIS A 226 21.78 8.84 13.95
C HIS A 226 20.92 8.40 15.15
N SER A 227 19.74 9.02 15.32
CA SER A 227 18.73 8.57 16.29
C SER A 227 18.00 7.35 15.75
N VAL A 228 18.43 6.15 16.13
CA VAL A 228 17.89 4.89 15.61
C VAL A 228 16.80 4.32 16.52
N TRP A 229 15.68 3.93 15.93
CA TRP A 229 14.50 3.39 16.61
C TRP A 229 14.11 2.04 15.99
N TRP A 230 13.73 1.08 16.83
CA TRP A 230 13.08 -0.14 16.36
C TRP A 230 11.58 0.11 16.13
N VAL A 231 11.01 -0.55 15.12
CA VAL A 231 9.57 -0.64 14.91
C VAL A 231 9.15 -2.09 15.12
N GLU A 232 8.10 -2.32 15.90
CA GLU A 232 7.51 -3.65 16.07
C GLU A 232 5.99 -3.59 15.87
N GLY A 233 5.52 -4.25 14.82
CA GLY A 233 4.10 -4.41 14.55
C GLY A 233 3.47 -5.54 15.38
N PRO A 234 2.13 -5.64 15.38
CA PRO A 234 1.41 -6.66 16.16
C PRO A 234 1.75 -8.12 15.82
N GLN A 235 2.26 -8.36 14.60
CA GLN A 235 2.63 -9.69 14.10
C GLN A 235 4.13 -9.98 14.23
N ASP A 236 4.89 -9.03 14.79
CA ASP A 236 6.36 -9.05 14.81
C ASP A 236 6.93 -9.49 16.15
N ARG A 237 6.09 -10.13 16.99
CA ARG A 237 6.46 -10.55 18.34
C ARG A 237 7.80 -11.30 18.37
N GLY A 238 8.69 -10.87 19.26
CA GLY A 238 10.01 -11.49 19.46
C GLY A 238 11.11 -10.91 18.57
N THR A 239 10.78 -10.05 17.61
CA THR A 239 11.76 -9.54 16.63
C THR A 239 12.63 -8.47 17.25
N VAL A 240 12.06 -7.56 18.05
CA VAL A 240 12.83 -6.53 18.73
C VAL A 240 13.69 -7.12 19.83
N GLU A 241 13.21 -8.13 20.56
CA GLU A 241 14.03 -8.86 21.54
C GLU A 241 15.24 -9.51 20.86
N ALA A 242 15.04 -10.15 19.70
CA ALA A 242 16.12 -10.81 18.96
C ALA A 242 17.19 -9.81 18.46
N VAL A 243 16.79 -8.69 17.85
CA VAL A 243 17.75 -7.68 17.40
C VAL A 243 18.43 -6.97 18.56
N THR A 244 17.73 -6.72 19.67
CA THR A 244 18.31 -6.09 20.87
C THR A 244 19.37 -7.01 21.49
N SER A 245 19.08 -8.31 21.58
CA SER A 245 20.04 -9.32 22.05
C SER A 245 21.29 -9.38 21.18
N ALA A 246 21.12 -9.36 19.84
CA ALA A 246 22.24 -9.36 18.91
C ALA A 246 23.03 -8.03 18.89
N LEU A 247 22.34 -6.90 19.06
CA LEU A 247 22.95 -5.57 19.09
C LEU A 247 23.76 -5.35 20.37
N ARG A 248 23.28 -5.88 21.50
CA ARG A 248 23.78 -5.65 22.88
C ARG A 248 23.69 -4.19 23.32
N MET A 249 22.67 -3.48 22.83
CA MET A 249 22.35 -2.09 23.16
C MET A 249 20.84 -1.90 23.10
N THR A 250 20.30 -1.14 24.05
CA THR A 250 18.87 -0.78 24.06
C THR A 250 18.65 0.44 23.20
N LEU A 251 17.74 0.33 22.23
CA LEU A 251 17.26 1.44 21.43
C LEU A 251 15.77 1.71 21.74
N PRO A 252 15.27 2.93 21.52
CA PRO A 252 13.84 3.22 21.60
C PRO A 252 13.03 2.32 20.64
N VAL A 253 11.80 1.99 21.02
CA VAL A 253 10.94 1.10 20.25
C VAL A 253 9.56 1.72 20.04
N VAL A 254 9.10 1.73 18.80
CA VAL A 254 7.72 2.04 18.42
C VAL A 254 6.89 0.75 18.46
N ARG A 255 5.90 0.69 19.36
CA ARG A 255 4.98 -0.44 19.54
C ARG A 255 3.55 0.03 19.67
N SER A 256 2.61 -0.79 19.20
CA SER A 256 1.16 -0.62 19.45
C SER A 256 0.61 0.77 19.06
N GLU A 257 1.26 1.45 18.12
CA GLU A 257 0.77 2.73 17.60
C GLU A 257 -0.33 2.51 16.55
N SER A 258 -1.24 3.49 16.46
CA SER A 258 -2.19 3.53 15.37
C SER A 258 -1.46 3.81 14.04
N ILE A 259 -2.02 3.34 12.93
CA ILE A 259 -1.44 3.58 11.60
C ILE A 259 -1.25 5.08 11.30
N PRO A 260 -2.18 5.99 11.66
CA PRO A 260 -1.97 7.43 11.49
C PRO A 260 -0.76 8.00 12.25
N MET A 261 -0.50 7.52 13.48
CA MET A 261 0.66 7.97 14.24
C MET A 261 1.96 7.41 13.65
N LEU A 262 1.95 6.14 13.22
CA LEU A 262 3.11 5.54 12.56
C LEU A 262 3.45 6.27 11.24
N ALA A 263 2.42 6.66 10.48
CA ALA A 263 2.58 7.48 9.27
C ALA A 263 3.16 8.87 9.57
N ALA A 264 2.71 9.52 10.65
CA ALA A 264 3.26 10.81 11.10
C ALA A 264 4.75 10.71 11.49
N ARG A 265 5.16 9.60 12.12
CA ARG A 265 6.59 9.32 12.40
C ARG A 265 7.40 9.17 11.12
N PHE A 266 6.90 8.38 10.16
CA PHE A 266 7.61 8.16 8.91
C PHE A 266 7.71 9.43 8.07
N ALA A 267 6.68 10.27 8.05
CA ALA A 267 6.73 11.55 7.34
C ALA A 267 7.80 12.53 7.87
N ARG A 268 8.27 12.37 9.12
CA ARG A 268 9.37 13.17 9.70
C ARG A 268 10.68 12.39 9.87
N ALA A 269 10.71 11.14 9.43
CA ALA A 269 11.87 10.29 9.55
C ALA A 269 12.96 10.73 8.57
N ALA A 270 14.23 10.59 8.98
CA ALA A 270 15.34 10.73 8.05
C ALA A 270 15.44 9.51 7.12
N LEU A 271 15.06 8.33 7.63
CA LEU A 271 15.14 7.06 6.91
C LEU A 271 14.24 6.01 7.55
N TYR A 272 13.66 5.14 6.73
CA TYR A 272 13.08 3.88 7.13
C TYR A 272 13.84 2.71 6.46
N VAL A 273 14.11 1.64 7.20
CA VAL A 273 14.65 0.38 6.66
C VAL A 273 13.83 -0.78 7.21
N GLY A 274 13.34 -1.67 6.34
CA GLY A 274 12.55 -2.81 6.80
C GLY A 274 12.37 -3.90 5.77
N ASN A 275 11.85 -5.03 6.21
CA ASN A 275 11.47 -6.13 5.33
C ASN A 275 10.27 -5.75 4.44
N ASP A 276 10.09 -6.48 3.33
CA ASP A 276 8.94 -6.41 2.43
C ASP A 276 7.59 -6.70 3.15
N THR A 277 7.01 -5.64 3.72
CA THR A 277 5.84 -5.67 4.62
C THR A 277 5.04 -4.36 4.55
N GLY A 278 3.83 -4.33 5.13
CA GLY A 278 2.98 -3.14 5.12
C GLY A 278 3.67 -1.82 5.55
N PRO A 279 4.47 -1.79 6.63
CA PRO A 279 5.16 -0.57 7.07
C PRO A 279 6.13 0.04 6.05
N VAL A 280 6.84 -0.72 5.22
CA VAL A 280 7.72 -0.13 4.19
C VAL A 280 6.92 0.62 3.11
N HIS A 281 5.72 0.14 2.79
CA HIS A 281 4.80 0.86 1.90
C HIS A 281 4.25 2.12 2.55
N LEU A 282 3.97 2.10 3.86
CA LEU A 282 3.51 3.27 4.58
C LEU A 282 4.60 4.35 4.60
N ALA A 283 5.84 3.96 4.87
CA ALA A 283 6.98 4.85 4.82
C ALA A 283 7.12 5.50 3.43
N GLY A 284 7.18 4.71 2.35
CA GLY A 284 7.24 5.24 0.99
C GLY A 284 6.07 6.16 0.64
N ALA A 285 4.85 5.81 1.04
CA ALA A 285 3.65 6.60 0.79
C ALA A 285 3.68 7.96 1.51
N THR A 286 4.29 8.06 2.69
CA THR A 286 4.45 9.32 3.44
C THR A 286 5.57 10.21 2.88
N GLY A 287 6.35 9.73 1.93
CA GLY A 287 7.52 10.45 1.40
C GLY A 287 8.83 10.15 2.13
N CYS A 288 8.80 9.33 3.20
CA CYS A 288 9.98 8.90 3.93
C CYS A 288 11.00 8.22 2.99
N PRO A 289 12.29 8.62 3.02
CA PRO A 289 13.36 7.87 2.39
C PRO A 289 13.34 6.44 2.93
N SER A 290 13.21 5.44 2.05
CA SER A 290 12.90 4.07 2.46
C SER A 290 13.77 3.04 1.76
N VAL A 291 14.38 2.15 2.53
CA VAL A 291 15.04 0.92 2.05
C VAL A 291 14.16 -0.28 2.37
N GLY A 292 13.67 -0.95 1.34
CA GLY A 292 12.98 -2.23 1.46
C GLY A 292 13.95 -3.40 1.24
N ILE A 293 13.90 -4.39 2.13
CA ILE A 293 14.69 -5.62 2.07
C ILE A 293 13.84 -6.75 1.49
N TYR A 294 14.29 -7.31 0.37
CA TYR A 294 13.55 -8.30 -0.41
C TYR A 294 14.29 -9.64 -0.45
N GLY A 295 13.50 -10.72 -0.36
CA GLY A 295 13.96 -12.10 -0.53
C GLY A 295 13.36 -12.71 -1.79
N TRP A 296 12.45 -13.68 -1.61
CA TRP A 296 11.79 -14.37 -2.72
C TRP A 296 10.85 -13.47 -3.53
N THR A 297 10.25 -12.45 -2.91
CA THR A 297 9.39 -11.48 -3.60
C THR A 297 10.21 -10.56 -4.50
N ASP A 298 9.62 -10.21 -5.65
CA ASP A 298 10.25 -9.34 -6.63
C ASP A 298 9.96 -7.86 -6.32
N PRO A 299 10.97 -7.03 -6.03
CA PRO A 299 10.75 -5.59 -5.81
C PRO A 299 10.23 -4.87 -7.05
N ASP A 300 10.47 -5.36 -8.27
CA ASP A 300 9.91 -4.72 -9.48
C ASP A 300 8.38 -4.86 -9.54
N GLU A 301 7.83 -5.84 -8.84
CA GLU A 301 6.38 -6.03 -8.69
C GLU A 301 5.83 -5.31 -7.44
N TRP A 302 6.57 -5.32 -6.32
CA TRP A 302 6.05 -5.02 -4.98
C TRP A 302 6.71 -3.85 -4.24
N ARG A 303 7.67 -3.13 -4.82
CA ARG A 303 8.32 -2.04 -4.06
C ARG A 303 7.35 -0.93 -3.64
N PRO A 304 7.61 -0.22 -2.52
CA PRO A 304 6.85 0.97 -2.16
C PRO A 304 6.85 2.00 -3.28
N VAL A 305 5.73 2.73 -3.38
CA VAL A 305 5.64 3.93 -4.19
C VAL A 305 6.02 5.14 -3.34
N GLY A 306 6.93 5.97 -3.84
CA GLY A 306 7.43 7.15 -3.14
C GLY A 306 8.55 7.81 -3.93
N ARG A 307 8.97 9.01 -3.51
CA ARG A 307 10.04 9.76 -4.19
C ARG A 307 11.40 9.10 -4.00
N CYS A 308 11.69 8.64 -2.79
CA CYS A 308 12.99 8.12 -2.37
C CYS A 308 12.87 6.70 -1.82
N VAL A 309 12.70 5.72 -2.71
CA VAL A 309 12.62 4.31 -2.35
C VAL A 309 13.77 3.55 -3.01
N ARG A 310 14.43 2.69 -2.25
CA ARG A 310 15.43 1.73 -2.72
C ARG A 310 15.00 0.34 -2.28
N SER A 311 15.20 -0.62 -3.18
CA SER A 311 14.98 -2.04 -2.90
C SER A 311 16.33 -2.74 -2.92
N VAL A 312 16.61 -3.50 -1.87
CA VAL A 312 17.85 -4.26 -1.75
C VAL A 312 17.49 -5.74 -1.72
N ARG A 313 18.14 -6.51 -2.59
CA ARG A 313 17.90 -7.95 -2.79
C ARG A 313 19.21 -8.61 -3.17
N ALA A 314 19.49 -9.79 -2.61
CA ALA A 314 20.64 -10.57 -3.03
C ALA A 314 20.41 -11.25 -4.39
N ALA A 315 21.49 -11.57 -5.10
CA ALA A 315 21.43 -12.12 -6.46
C ALA A 315 20.71 -13.49 -6.54
N ASP A 316 20.82 -14.31 -5.48
CA ASP A 316 20.13 -15.60 -5.37
C ASP A 316 18.69 -15.48 -4.85
N GLY A 317 18.24 -14.25 -4.53
CA GLY A 317 16.91 -13.97 -4.00
C GLY A 317 16.67 -14.48 -2.57
N THR A 318 17.71 -14.86 -1.82
CA THR A 318 17.55 -15.27 -0.41
C THR A 318 17.86 -14.10 0.54
N LEU A 319 17.23 -14.09 1.71
CA LEU A 319 17.52 -13.06 2.72
C LEU A 319 18.82 -13.37 3.46
N GLU A 320 19.17 -14.66 3.55
CA GLU A 320 20.34 -15.20 4.21
C GLU A 320 21.64 -14.92 3.45
N SER A 321 21.61 -14.57 2.17
CA SER A 321 22.79 -14.13 1.42
C SER A 321 22.97 -12.61 1.41
N LEU A 322 21.92 -11.84 1.74
CA LEU A 322 21.98 -10.38 1.70
C LEU A 322 22.79 -9.80 2.86
N GLU A 323 23.90 -9.12 2.56
CA GLU A 323 24.85 -8.66 3.57
C GLU A 323 24.47 -7.30 4.17
N PRO A 324 24.82 -7.02 5.45
CA PRO A 324 24.51 -5.74 6.09
C PRO A 324 25.03 -4.52 5.35
N ARG A 325 26.19 -4.64 4.69
CA ARG A 325 26.79 -3.56 3.91
C ARG A 325 25.89 -3.13 2.75
N ASP A 326 25.21 -4.06 2.08
CA ASP A 326 24.41 -3.75 0.90
C ASP A 326 23.19 -2.90 1.29
N VAL A 327 22.61 -3.18 2.46
CA VAL A 327 21.52 -2.41 3.06
C VAL A 327 22.02 -1.07 3.58
N LEU A 328 23.19 -1.06 4.23
CA LEU A 328 23.80 0.14 4.77
C LEU A 328 24.18 1.14 3.66
N ASP A 329 24.77 0.69 2.56
CA ASP A 329 25.17 1.53 1.44
C ASP A 329 23.93 2.23 0.85
N ALA A 330 22.83 1.49 0.67
CA ALA A 330 21.56 2.06 0.22
C ALA A 330 20.96 3.07 1.23
N ALA A 331 21.07 2.78 2.53
CA ALA A 331 20.61 3.65 3.59
C ALA A 331 21.41 4.96 3.65
N LEU A 332 22.73 4.89 3.60
CA LEU A 332 23.62 6.05 3.64
C LEU A 332 23.45 6.93 2.39
N ALA A 333 23.34 6.32 1.21
CA ALA A 333 23.06 7.05 -0.02
C ALA A 333 21.76 7.88 0.10
N LEU A 334 20.69 7.30 0.66
CA LEU A 334 19.44 8.03 0.88
C LEU A 334 19.55 9.14 1.94
N LEU A 335 20.37 8.96 2.97
CA LEU A 335 20.61 9.97 4.00
C LEU A 335 21.44 11.17 3.48
N GLU A 336 22.23 10.96 2.42
CA GLU A 336 23.06 11.99 1.78
C GLU A 336 22.37 12.67 0.58
N GLU A 337 21.28 12.10 0.06
CA GLU A 337 20.55 12.65 -1.10
C GLU A 337 19.68 13.87 -0.70
N ASP A 338 20.11 15.09 -1.07
CA ASP A 338 19.35 16.34 -0.86
C ASP A 338 17.90 16.30 -1.40
N ARG A 339 17.67 15.54 -2.49
CA ARG A 339 16.36 15.35 -3.11
C ARG A 339 15.36 14.57 -2.24
N CYS A 340 15.86 13.91 -1.20
CA CYS A 340 15.09 13.15 -0.23
C CYS A 340 14.80 13.95 1.06
N ALA A 341 15.48 15.07 1.27
CA ALA A 341 15.30 15.96 2.42
C ALA A 341 14.19 17.02 2.22
N VAL A 342 13.69 17.19 0.99
CA VAL A 342 12.67 18.21 0.65
C VAL A 342 11.38 17.51 0.22
N GLY A 343 10.39 17.51 1.13
CA GLY A 343 9.04 17.03 0.91
C GLY A 343 8.05 17.81 1.75
#